data_AF-A0A7V7MMD9-F1
#
_entry.id   AF-A0A7V7MMD9-F1
#
_cell.length_a   1.000
_cell.length_b   1.000
_cell.length_c   1.000
_cell.angle_alpha   90.00
_cell.angle_beta   90.00
_cell.angle_gamma   90.00
#
_symmetry.space_group_name_H-M   'P 1'
#
loop_
_entity.id
_entity.type
_entity.pdbx_description
1 polymer ?
#
loop_
_entity_poly.entity_id
_entity_poly.type
_entity_poly.pdbx_seq_one_letter_code
_entity_poly.pdbx_strand_id
1 'polypeptide(L)'
;MSLTFAFILCCSFSPQAGGDWWLRVPDSVRDAAAQLGASLADFGTKGVLVGSPGWMVDGKPEAGFVELLDLMARDQIAWGAGANQGDQFGFDLANVGDVNGDGVPDVLVGAPGEDQELEPDVGGIHLYSGRDASEILHQFGPEAFGRFGHAVSGAGDVNSDGFDDLIVGAPFTDQGSLAESGSVWIYSGRTGRLLRRLDGQQAGDHFGYAVANAGDQDGDGIPDQVVGAPGASRFGRSECGMVSVYSSATGLEIFTVEGSHAGDALGISVAGFSDRDGDGRGEILVGAVGVDHSSWVDAGAAFLYSLQSRSALQMHFGRSAGSGFGTAVANIGDVDGDGFEDLGVGAPLEDGSITSGGAAYLFSGYDGSILYARSGGFVGNRTHSRFGHDLTGVGLLDGDSRRDVVIGVPGDPVEYPKRGEGAIYSIGLANPYLFVENIYFSIGGTQVLDLSLDFPAEDAGFPYVILMAFEPGLSSFMGLEVGLKLDTLSLRIVQGDAPTFCHNFYGFLNWDGNAFAEVRTDPVLNHFVGHSFYFVAVSYDPLWLSGRRASIPCHVKILP
;
A
#
# COMPACT_ATOMS: atom_id res chain seq x y z
N MET A 1 -12.90 -26.96 29.85
CA MET A 1 -13.71 -25.73 29.99
C MET A 1 -12.87 -24.62 29.39
N SER A 2 -13.29 -24.19 28.21
CA SER A 2 -12.64 -23.16 27.39
C SER A 2 -12.71 -21.79 28.08
N LEU A 3 -11.61 -21.04 28.01
CA LEU A 3 -11.61 -19.60 28.17
C LEU A 3 -10.63 -19.01 27.17
N THR A 4 -11.16 -18.74 25.97
CA THR A 4 -10.57 -17.85 24.97
C THR A 4 -10.65 -16.42 25.52
N PHE A 5 -9.50 -15.77 25.72
CA PHE A 5 -9.44 -14.34 26.03
C PHE A 5 -9.17 -13.58 24.73
N ALA A 6 -10.17 -12.83 24.26
CA ALA A 6 -9.99 -11.79 23.26
C ALA A 6 -9.23 -10.62 23.92
N PHE A 7 -8.04 -10.32 23.40
CA PHE A 7 -7.30 -9.13 23.80
C PHE A 7 -7.70 -7.97 22.89
N ILE A 8 -8.38 -6.99 23.49
CA ILE A 8 -8.66 -5.67 22.91
C ILE A 8 -7.44 -4.81 23.22
N LEU A 9 -6.71 -4.31 22.22
CA LEU A 9 -5.65 -3.31 22.47
C LEU A 9 -5.54 -2.26 21.34
N CYS A 10 -5.37 -1.02 21.79
CA CYS A 10 -5.53 0.22 21.03
C CYS A 10 -4.19 0.68 20.43
N CYS A 11 -4.18 1.01 19.13
CA CYS A 11 -3.06 1.65 18.45
C CYS A 11 -2.95 3.13 18.84
N SER A 12 -1.74 3.69 18.99
CA SER A 12 -1.57 5.15 19.19
C SER A 12 -1.24 5.84 17.87
N PHE A 13 -2.14 6.72 17.42
CA PHE A 13 -1.99 7.56 16.23
C PHE A 13 -1.30 8.86 16.63
N SER A 14 -0.14 9.20 16.04
CA SER A 14 0.51 10.49 16.26
C SER A 14 0.68 11.20 14.92
N PRO A 15 -0.02 12.32 14.66
CA PRO A 15 0.31 13.16 13.52
C PRO A 15 1.71 13.75 13.70
N GLN A 16 2.52 13.74 12.63
CA GLN A 16 3.63 14.69 12.50
C GLN A 16 3.22 15.79 11.51
N ALA A 17 3.92 16.93 11.56
CA ALA A 17 3.80 17.97 10.54
C ALA A 17 4.10 17.35 9.15
N GLY A 18 3.15 17.46 8.21
CA GLY A 18 3.26 16.87 6.87
C GLY A 18 2.10 15.95 6.45
N GLY A 19 1.14 15.65 7.33
CA GLY A 19 -0.05 14.86 6.97
C GLY A 19 0.13 13.35 6.98
N ASP A 20 1.32 12.85 7.33
CA ASP A 20 1.60 11.42 7.40
C ASP A 20 1.11 10.79 8.71
N TRP A 21 0.46 9.63 8.59
CA TRP A 21 -0.02 8.82 9.72
C TRP A 21 0.80 7.54 9.82
N TRP A 22 1.15 7.15 11.04
CA TRP A 22 1.73 5.84 11.33
C TRP A 22 0.90 5.12 12.39
N LEU A 23 0.85 3.80 12.28
CA LEU A 23 0.18 2.92 13.21
C LEU A 23 1.19 2.35 14.22
N ARG A 24 0.90 2.45 15.52
CA ARG A 24 1.69 1.83 16.59
C ARG A 24 1.07 0.52 17.04
N VAL A 25 1.80 -0.59 16.92
CA VAL A 25 1.41 -1.90 17.46
C VAL A 25 1.35 -1.83 19.00
N PRO A 26 0.34 -2.44 19.64
CA PRO A 26 0.23 -2.45 21.09
C PRO A 26 1.40 -3.14 21.81
N ASP A 27 1.71 -2.68 23.03
CA ASP A 27 2.77 -3.23 23.88
C ASP A 27 2.65 -4.74 24.16
N SER A 28 1.47 -5.34 23.96
CA SER A 28 1.19 -6.76 24.17
C SER A 28 1.62 -7.68 23.02
N VAL A 29 1.85 -7.14 21.82
CA VAL A 29 2.27 -7.91 20.62
C VAL A 29 3.74 -7.60 20.26
N ARG A 30 4.35 -6.58 20.90
CA ARG A 30 5.74 -6.13 20.70
C ARG A 30 6.81 -7.22 20.77
N ASP A 31 6.60 -8.26 21.58
CA ASP A 31 7.57 -9.35 21.72
C ASP A 31 7.37 -10.48 20.67
N ALA A 32 6.43 -10.31 19.74
CA ALA A 32 6.14 -11.20 18.60
C ALA A 32 6.09 -10.44 17.25
N ALA A 33 6.39 -9.13 17.25
CA ALA A 33 6.12 -8.19 16.17
C ALA A 33 7.32 -7.86 15.27
N ALA A 34 8.17 -8.83 14.94
CA ALA A 34 9.30 -8.55 14.07
C ALA A 34 8.86 -8.38 12.60
N GLN A 35 9.33 -7.30 11.95
CA GLN A 35 9.06 -6.97 10.54
C GLN A 35 7.60 -6.60 10.18
N LEU A 36 6.88 -5.88 11.04
CA LEU A 36 5.57 -5.34 10.66
C LEU A 36 5.62 -4.53 9.36
N GLY A 37 4.67 -4.80 8.46
CA GLY A 37 4.63 -4.18 7.14
C GLY A 37 5.61 -4.83 6.16
N ALA A 38 5.99 -6.09 6.37
CA ALA A 38 6.76 -6.84 5.40
C ALA A 38 5.92 -7.20 4.16
N SER A 39 4.63 -7.45 4.36
CA SER A 39 3.64 -7.66 3.31
C SER A 39 2.36 -6.88 3.61
N LEU A 40 1.64 -6.47 2.57
CA LEU A 40 0.45 -5.64 2.60
C LEU A 40 -0.56 -6.10 1.56
N ALA A 41 -1.85 -6.06 1.91
CA ALA A 41 -2.91 -6.26 0.93
C ALA A 41 -4.14 -5.38 1.23
N ASP A 42 -4.76 -4.86 0.17
CA ASP A 42 -6.03 -4.12 0.26
C ASP A 42 -7.14 -5.02 0.80
N PHE A 43 -7.87 -4.53 1.79
CA PHE A 43 -9.06 -5.18 2.33
C PHE A 43 -10.28 -4.25 2.25
N GLY A 44 -10.53 -3.75 1.04
CA GLY A 44 -11.73 -3.01 0.68
C GLY A 44 -11.65 -1.54 1.10
N THR A 45 -12.82 -0.92 1.36
CA THR A 45 -12.89 0.55 1.41
C THR A 45 -12.09 1.22 2.52
N LYS A 46 -11.72 0.50 3.59
CA LYS A 46 -11.12 1.06 4.81
C LYS A 46 -10.12 0.13 5.50
N GLY A 47 -9.95 -1.07 4.97
CA GLY A 47 -9.18 -2.15 5.59
C GLY A 47 -7.84 -2.33 4.90
N VAL A 48 -6.78 -2.56 5.67
CA VAL A 48 -5.51 -3.07 5.14
C VAL A 48 -5.09 -4.30 5.94
N LEU A 49 -4.61 -5.32 5.23
CA LEU A 49 -3.93 -6.46 5.82
C LEU A 49 -2.44 -6.15 5.91
N VAL A 50 -1.83 -6.46 7.06
CA VAL A 50 -0.41 -6.21 7.32
C VAL A 50 0.24 -7.48 7.83
N GLY A 51 1.21 -8.00 7.09
CA GLY A 51 1.91 -9.20 7.46
C GLY A 51 3.23 -8.91 8.16
N SER A 52 3.57 -9.84 9.04
CA SER A 52 4.80 -9.86 9.82
C SER A 52 5.26 -11.30 9.91
N PRO A 53 6.03 -11.80 8.93
CA PRO A 53 6.47 -13.20 8.89
C PRO A 53 7.39 -13.59 10.06
N GLY A 54 7.75 -12.65 10.94
CA GLY A 54 8.58 -12.90 12.11
C GLY A 54 10.08 -12.95 11.79
N TRP A 55 10.90 -12.64 12.79
CA TRP A 55 12.36 -12.78 12.75
C TRP A 55 12.80 -13.58 13.97
N MET A 56 14.06 -13.98 14.00
CA MET A 56 14.73 -14.41 15.22
C MET A 56 14.75 -13.32 16.31
N VAL A 57 14.02 -13.54 17.40
CA VAL A 57 14.12 -12.76 18.65
C VAL A 57 14.88 -13.59 19.69
N ASP A 58 15.97 -13.02 20.23
CA ASP A 58 16.87 -13.69 21.19
C ASP A 58 17.38 -15.08 20.75
N GLY A 59 17.52 -15.28 19.43
CA GLY A 59 18.01 -16.52 18.83
C GLY A 59 16.95 -17.62 18.65
N LYS A 60 15.65 -17.28 18.72
CA LYS A 60 14.54 -18.17 18.38
C LYS A 60 13.69 -17.58 17.27
N PRO A 61 13.39 -18.32 16.18
CA PRO A 61 12.51 -17.82 15.14
C PRO A 61 11.09 -17.61 15.68
N GLU A 62 10.44 -16.56 15.23
CA GLU A 62 9.01 -16.33 15.49
C GLU A 62 8.17 -17.05 14.44
N ALA A 63 6.90 -17.28 14.75
CA ALA A 63 5.97 -17.93 13.84
C ALA A 63 5.42 -16.99 12.75
N GLY A 64 5.46 -15.68 13.03
CA GLY A 64 4.80 -14.65 12.24
C GLY A 64 3.34 -14.44 12.63
N PHE A 65 2.78 -13.32 12.19
CA PHE A 65 1.38 -12.93 12.37
C PHE A 65 0.93 -12.02 11.22
N VAL A 66 -0.37 -11.95 11.02
CA VAL A 66 -1.03 -11.03 10.09
C VAL A 66 -1.81 -10.02 10.90
N GLU A 67 -2.20 -8.88 10.35
CA GLU A 67 -3.03 -7.89 11.02
C GLU A 67 -4.08 -7.30 10.07
N LEU A 68 -5.39 -7.34 10.39
CA LEU A 68 -6.41 -6.52 9.71
C LEU A 68 -6.68 -5.23 10.49
N LEU A 69 -6.46 -4.10 9.83
CA LEU A 69 -6.60 -2.76 10.39
C LEU A 69 -7.73 -2.00 9.71
N ASP A 70 -8.67 -1.46 10.49
CA ASP A 70 -9.57 -0.40 10.03
C ASP A 70 -8.89 0.94 10.28
N LEU A 71 -8.36 1.52 9.21
CA LEU A 71 -7.56 2.74 9.29
C LEU A 71 -8.44 3.97 9.61
N MET A 72 -9.74 3.92 9.32
CA MET A 72 -10.71 4.98 9.60
C MET A 72 -11.22 4.93 11.04
N ALA A 73 -11.61 3.73 11.50
CA ALA A 73 -12.02 3.51 12.89
C ALA A 73 -10.84 3.59 13.85
N ARG A 74 -9.61 3.59 13.31
CA ARG A 74 -8.38 3.57 14.08
C ARG A 74 -8.32 2.35 14.99
N ASP A 75 -8.89 1.26 14.50
CA ASP A 75 -9.20 0.08 15.30
C ASP A 75 -8.65 -1.16 14.62
N GLN A 76 -8.21 -2.09 15.45
CA GLN A 76 -7.82 -3.42 15.03
C GLN A 76 -9.10 -4.26 14.95
N ILE A 77 -9.37 -4.87 13.80
CA ILE A 77 -10.56 -5.71 13.66
C ILE A 77 -10.31 -7.11 14.27
N ALA A 78 -9.22 -7.80 13.90
CA ALA A 78 -8.70 -9.06 14.50
C ALA A 78 -7.50 -9.62 13.69
N TRP A 79 -6.74 -10.59 14.25
CA TRP A 79 -5.85 -11.49 13.50
C TRP A 79 -5.19 -12.64 14.29
N GLY A 80 -4.56 -13.59 13.56
CA GLY A 80 -3.91 -14.82 14.05
C GLY A 80 -2.38 -14.86 13.90
N ALA A 81 -1.76 -15.88 14.49
CA ALA A 81 -0.32 -16.12 14.49
C ALA A 81 -0.01 -17.53 13.96
N GLY A 82 1.16 -17.70 13.36
CA GLY A 82 1.64 -19.01 12.92
C GLY A 82 1.73 -20.02 14.06
N ALA A 83 1.62 -21.31 13.73
CA ALA A 83 1.56 -22.36 14.74
C ALA A 83 2.93 -22.66 15.38
N ASN A 84 4.01 -22.59 14.60
CA ASN A 84 5.37 -22.95 15.00
C ASN A 84 6.40 -21.88 14.62
N GLN A 85 7.54 -21.94 15.29
CA GLN A 85 8.65 -21.03 15.06
C GLN A 85 9.27 -21.25 13.68
N GLY A 86 9.40 -20.20 12.88
CA GLY A 86 10.02 -20.28 11.57
C GLY A 86 9.04 -20.48 10.41
N ASP A 87 7.75 -20.62 10.68
CA ASP A 87 6.69 -20.84 9.68
C ASP A 87 6.57 -19.68 8.67
N GLN A 88 7.05 -18.49 9.03
CA GLN A 88 6.95 -17.28 8.23
C GLN A 88 5.49 -16.87 7.93
N PHE A 89 4.56 -17.10 8.85
CA PHE A 89 3.15 -16.79 8.64
C PHE A 89 2.92 -15.29 8.43
N GLY A 90 2.25 -14.93 7.33
CA GLY A 90 2.12 -13.53 6.90
C GLY A 90 3.26 -13.08 5.98
N PHE A 91 3.98 -14.01 5.36
CA PHE A 91 5.03 -13.69 4.39
C PHE A 91 4.48 -12.96 3.17
N ASP A 92 3.33 -13.42 2.66
CA ASP A 92 2.59 -12.78 1.59
C ASP A 92 1.08 -12.86 1.88
N LEU A 93 0.32 -11.89 1.36
CA LEU A 93 -1.07 -11.67 1.70
C LEU A 93 -1.90 -11.37 0.46
N ALA A 94 -3.11 -11.92 0.41
CA ALA A 94 -4.07 -11.57 -0.62
C ALA A 94 -5.50 -11.49 -0.08
N ASN A 95 -6.22 -10.49 -0.55
CA ASN A 95 -7.67 -10.53 -0.58
C ASN A 95 -8.10 -11.36 -1.78
N VAL A 96 -8.85 -12.43 -1.55
CA VAL A 96 -9.18 -13.43 -2.56
C VAL A 96 -10.67 -13.46 -2.90
N GLY A 97 -11.41 -12.40 -2.56
CA GLY A 97 -12.85 -12.36 -2.75
C GLY A 97 -13.59 -13.25 -1.75
N ASP A 98 -14.92 -13.35 -1.89
CA ASP A 98 -15.78 -14.12 -0.96
C ASP A 98 -15.85 -15.59 -1.40
N VAL A 99 -14.92 -16.41 -0.92
CA VAL A 99 -14.80 -17.81 -1.35
C VAL A 99 -15.79 -18.73 -0.62
N ASN A 100 -16.31 -18.28 0.52
CA ASN A 100 -17.22 -19.05 1.36
C ASN A 100 -18.71 -18.66 1.16
N GLY A 101 -18.99 -17.54 0.48
CA GLY A 101 -20.32 -17.07 0.11
C GLY A 101 -21.06 -16.35 1.22
N ASP A 102 -20.36 -15.81 2.21
CA ASP A 102 -20.98 -15.10 3.30
C ASP A 102 -21.32 -13.65 2.92
N GLY A 103 -20.65 -13.07 1.93
CA GLY A 103 -20.80 -11.70 1.43
C GLY A 103 -19.69 -10.74 1.88
N VAL A 104 -18.65 -11.22 2.54
CA VAL A 104 -17.43 -10.48 2.91
C VAL A 104 -16.23 -11.15 2.23
N PRO A 105 -15.30 -10.39 1.62
CA PRO A 105 -14.09 -10.98 1.05
C PRO A 105 -13.24 -11.70 2.09
N ASP A 106 -12.55 -12.75 1.67
CA ASP A 106 -11.73 -13.63 2.51
C ASP A 106 -10.23 -13.36 2.32
N VAL A 107 -9.44 -13.84 3.27
CA VAL A 107 -8.01 -13.52 3.40
C VAL A 107 -7.17 -14.77 3.21
N LEU A 108 -6.26 -14.74 2.24
CA LEU A 108 -5.25 -15.78 2.03
C LEU A 108 -3.91 -15.31 2.60
N VAL A 109 -3.28 -16.19 3.37
CA VAL A 109 -2.00 -15.95 4.05
C VAL A 109 -0.99 -17.01 3.63
N GLY A 110 0.18 -16.57 3.16
CA GLY A 110 1.33 -17.43 2.90
C GLY A 110 2.18 -17.66 4.15
N ALA A 111 2.61 -18.91 4.34
CA ALA A 111 3.53 -19.35 5.40
C ALA A 111 4.60 -20.30 4.82
N PRO A 112 5.54 -19.78 4.01
CA PRO A 112 6.48 -20.59 3.23
C PRO A 112 7.50 -21.38 4.06
N GLY A 113 7.65 -21.08 5.34
CA GLY A 113 8.53 -21.81 6.26
C GLY A 113 7.83 -22.93 7.02
N GLU A 114 6.55 -23.21 6.75
CA GLU A 114 5.83 -24.27 7.46
C GLU A 114 6.40 -25.66 7.16
N ASP A 115 6.55 -26.43 8.22
CA ASP A 115 6.96 -27.83 8.19
C ASP A 115 5.74 -28.76 8.19
N GLN A 116 5.79 -29.86 7.44
CA GLN A 116 4.80 -30.94 7.52
C GLN A 116 5.45 -32.22 8.06
N GLU A 117 5.16 -32.53 9.32
CA GLU A 117 5.71 -33.67 10.06
C GLU A 117 7.25 -33.70 10.09
N LEU A 118 7.88 -34.40 9.14
CA LEU A 118 9.34 -34.54 9.01
C LEU A 118 9.89 -33.88 7.75
N GLU A 119 9.02 -33.33 6.89
CA GLU A 119 9.38 -32.62 5.67
C GLU A 119 9.50 -31.12 6.01
N PRO A 120 10.72 -30.57 6.03
CA PRO A 120 10.95 -29.18 6.42
C PRO A 120 10.63 -28.20 5.30
N ASP A 121 10.24 -26.97 5.64
CA ASP A 121 9.99 -25.85 4.72
C ASP A 121 9.14 -26.27 3.49
N VAL A 122 8.18 -27.18 3.68
CA VAL A 122 7.23 -27.51 2.60
C VAL A 122 6.40 -26.28 2.24
N GLY A 123 6.20 -25.40 3.23
CA GLY A 123 5.37 -24.22 3.18
C GLY A 123 3.88 -24.55 3.30
N GLY A 124 3.08 -23.53 3.59
CA GLY A 124 1.65 -23.63 3.78
C GLY A 124 0.90 -22.38 3.34
N ILE A 125 -0.40 -22.54 3.14
CA ILE A 125 -1.35 -21.43 3.01
C ILE A 125 -2.49 -21.59 4.00
N HIS A 126 -2.97 -20.46 4.51
CA HIS A 126 -4.16 -20.39 5.34
C HIS A 126 -5.17 -19.43 4.74
N LEU A 127 -6.41 -19.88 4.64
CA LEU A 127 -7.54 -19.09 4.15
C LEU A 127 -8.49 -18.83 5.30
N TYR A 128 -8.75 -17.57 5.60
CA TYR A 128 -9.62 -17.14 6.69
C TYR A 128 -10.83 -16.37 6.17
N SER A 129 -11.98 -16.57 6.82
CA SER A 129 -13.15 -15.73 6.58
C SER A 129 -12.87 -14.30 7.00
N GLY A 130 -13.09 -13.35 6.10
CA GLY A 130 -12.95 -11.93 6.43
C GLY A 130 -14.02 -11.40 7.39
N ARG A 131 -15.10 -12.14 7.57
CA ARG A 131 -16.22 -11.77 8.45
C ARG A 131 -15.93 -12.04 9.92
N ASP A 132 -15.37 -13.21 10.23
CA ASP A 132 -15.24 -13.69 11.61
C ASP A 132 -13.88 -14.33 11.95
N ALA A 133 -12.93 -14.26 11.02
CA ALA A 133 -11.59 -14.83 11.13
C ALA A 133 -11.55 -16.35 11.36
N SER A 134 -12.63 -17.07 11.03
CA SER A 134 -12.61 -18.54 11.04
C SER A 134 -11.75 -19.10 9.91
N GLU A 135 -10.99 -20.15 10.19
CA GLU A 135 -10.17 -20.82 9.17
C GLU A 135 -11.08 -21.65 8.24
N ILE A 136 -11.05 -21.33 6.96
CA ILE A 136 -11.78 -22.00 5.88
C ILE A 136 -10.98 -23.19 5.37
N LEU A 137 -9.68 -22.97 5.12
CA LEU A 137 -8.77 -23.96 4.55
C LEU A 137 -7.35 -23.73 5.08
N HIS A 138 -6.66 -24.83 5.41
CA HIS A 138 -5.22 -24.89 5.59
C HIS A 138 -4.65 -25.97 4.68
N GLN A 139 -3.60 -25.65 3.93
CA GLN A 139 -3.00 -26.59 3.00
C GLN A 139 -1.48 -26.45 2.96
N PHE A 140 -0.80 -27.58 3.11
CA PHE A 140 0.65 -27.69 2.98
C PHE A 140 1.10 -27.89 1.53
N GLY A 141 2.33 -27.45 1.25
CA GLY A 141 3.05 -27.74 0.04
C GLY A 141 3.34 -29.24 -0.14
N PRO A 142 3.52 -29.70 -1.39
CA PRO A 142 3.69 -31.12 -1.69
C PRO A 142 5.13 -31.65 -1.51
N GLU A 143 6.12 -30.78 -1.30
CA GLU A 143 7.55 -31.11 -1.34
C GLU A 143 8.34 -30.29 -0.32
N ALA A 144 9.29 -30.93 0.38
CA ALA A 144 10.20 -30.27 1.31
C ALA A 144 11.03 -29.19 0.61
N PHE A 145 11.26 -28.09 1.31
CA PHE A 145 11.97 -26.90 0.81
C PHE A 145 11.31 -26.23 -0.41
N GLY A 146 10.13 -26.67 -0.85
CA GLY A 146 9.42 -26.05 -1.96
C GLY A 146 8.96 -24.62 -1.65
N ARG A 147 8.75 -24.32 -0.35
CA ARG A 147 8.24 -23.02 0.15
C ARG A 147 6.90 -22.63 -0.47
N PHE A 148 5.96 -23.57 -0.48
CA PHE A 148 4.60 -23.30 -0.91
C PHE A 148 3.97 -22.17 -0.08
N GLY A 149 3.26 -21.24 -0.72
CA GLY A 149 2.78 -20.03 -0.06
C GLY A 149 3.80 -18.90 -0.02
N HIS A 150 4.90 -18.99 -0.79
CA HIS A 150 5.85 -17.87 -0.95
C HIS A 150 5.21 -16.67 -1.64
N ALA A 151 4.30 -16.92 -2.59
CA ALA A 151 3.51 -15.89 -3.23
C ALA A 151 2.06 -16.38 -3.34
N VAL A 152 1.09 -15.51 -3.04
CA VAL A 152 -0.33 -15.82 -3.04
C VAL A 152 -1.14 -14.73 -3.72
N SER A 153 -2.20 -15.11 -4.44
CA SER A 153 -3.14 -14.13 -5.02
C SER A 153 -4.51 -14.76 -5.25
N GLY A 154 -5.52 -13.93 -5.48
CA GLY A 154 -6.82 -14.37 -5.97
C GLY A 154 -6.74 -14.68 -7.47
N ALA A 155 -7.10 -15.90 -7.86
CA ALA A 155 -7.13 -16.32 -9.26
C ALA A 155 -8.43 -15.91 -9.98
N GLY A 156 -9.43 -15.37 -9.25
CA GLY A 156 -10.80 -15.17 -9.75
C GLY A 156 -11.52 -16.52 -9.94
N ASP A 157 -12.75 -16.53 -10.43
CA ASP A 157 -13.52 -17.77 -10.64
C ASP A 157 -13.03 -18.57 -11.87
N VAL A 158 -11.98 -19.38 -11.66
CA VAL A 158 -11.32 -20.18 -12.71
C VAL A 158 -12.18 -21.36 -13.16
N ASN A 159 -12.98 -21.91 -12.25
CA ASN A 159 -13.78 -23.10 -12.52
C ASN A 159 -15.26 -22.83 -12.83
N SER A 160 -15.66 -21.55 -12.85
CA SER A 160 -17.02 -21.07 -13.13
C SER A 160 -18.08 -21.60 -12.15
N ASP A 161 -17.75 -21.76 -10.88
CA ASP A 161 -18.72 -22.16 -9.84
C ASP A 161 -19.35 -21.00 -9.07
N GLY A 162 -18.97 -19.77 -9.42
CA GLY A 162 -19.46 -18.51 -8.87
C GLY A 162 -18.69 -18.03 -7.65
N PHE A 163 -17.55 -18.65 -7.32
CA PHE A 163 -16.68 -18.28 -6.21
C PHE A 163 -15.26 -18.06 -6.72
N ASP A 164 -14.54 -17.13 -6.12
CA ASP A 164 -13.17 -16.86 -6.50
C ASP A 164 -12.24 -18.02 -6.08
N ASP A 165 -11.23 -18.26 -6.91
CA ASP A 165 -10.22 -19.29 -6.73
C ASP A 165 -8.87 -18.69 -6.30
N LEU A 166 -7.92 -19.55 -5.93
CA LEU A 166 -6.64 -19.15 -5.33
C LEU A 166 -5.49 -19.55 -6.24
N ILE A 167 -4.46 -18.72 -6.37
CA ILE A 167 -3.17 -19.09 -6.95
C ILE A 167 -2.06 -19.01 -5.89
N VAL A 168 -1.19 -20.01 -5.89
CA VAL A 168 -0.11 -20.15 -4.90
C VAL A 168 1.19 -20.55 -5.59
N GLY A 169 2.27 -19.83 -5.29
CA GLY A 169 3.62 -20.12 -5.75
C GLY A 169 4.47 -20.91 -4.76
N ALA A 170 5.34 -21.76 -5.29
CA ALA A 170 6.42 -22.44 -4.57
C ALA A 170 7.67 -22.43 -5.47
N PRO A 171 8.45 -21.34 -5.46
CA PRO A 171 9.52 -21.12 -6.44
C PRO A 171 10.66 -22.13 -6.35
N PHE A 172 10.77 -22.88 -5.26
CA PHE A 172 11.88 -23.82 -5.02
C PHE A 172 11.47 -25.29 -5.17
N THR A 173 10.24 -25.57 -5.61
CA THR A 173 9.80 -26.93 -5.95
C THR A 173 10.62 -27.51 -7.10
N ASP A 174 10.96 -28.80 -7.01
CA ASP A 174 11.70 -29.53 -8.02
C ASP A 174 10.73 -30.21 -9.01
N GLN A 175 10.85 -29.87 -10.29
CA GLN A 175 10.17 -30.59 -11.36
C GLN A 175 11.03 -31.77 -11.80
N GLY A 176 10.90 -32.90 -11.10
CA GLY A 176 11.61 -34.13 -11.41
C GLY A 176 13.13 -34.01 -11.19
N SER A 177 13.90 -33.72 -12.25
CA SER A 177 15.35 -33.48 -12.16
C SER A 177 15.74 -32.01 -12.31
N LEU A 178 14.76 -31.12 -12.48
CA LEU A 178 14.98 -29.69 -12.62
C LEU A 178 14.91 -29.04 -11.25
N ALA A 179 16.06 -29.01 -10.57
CA ALA A 179 16.18 -28.41 -9.24
C ALA A 179 15.73 -26.94 -9.25
N GLU A 180 14.89 -26.55 -8.29
CA GLU A 180 14.38 -25.18 -8.11
C GLU A 180 13.79 -24.58 -9.41
N SER A 181 13.18 -25.42 -10.24
CA SER A 181 12.45 -24.94 -11.42
C SER A 181 11.23 -24.14 -11.01
N GLY A 182 10.64 -24.46 -9.86
CA GLY A 182 9.49 -23.78 -9.29
C GLY A 182 8.17 -24.22 -9.91
N SER A 183 7.08 -23.90 -9.22
CA SER A 183 5.73 -24.30 -9.61
C SER A 183 4.70 -23.32 -9.05
N VAL A 184 3.54 -23.24 -9.72
CA VAL A 184 2.33 -22.62 -9.18
C VAL A 184 1.15 -23.59 -9.21
N TRP A 185 0.24 -23.44 -8.26
CA TRP A 185 -0.98 -24.23 -8.16
C TRP A 185 -2.18 -23.29 -8.08
N ILE A 186 -3.23 -23.64 -8.81
CA ILE A 186 -4.53 -22.98 -8.76
C ILE A 186 -5.50 -23.91 -8.06
N TYR A 187 -6.08 -23.46 -6.95
CA TYR A 187 -7.04 -24.22 -6.14
C TYR A 187 -8.40 -23.57 -6.17
N SER A 188 -9.45 -24.39 -6.14
CA SER A 188 -10.79 -23.86 -5.92
C SER A 188 -10.86 -23.20 -4.54
N GLY A 189 -11.22 -21.93 -4.47
CA GLY A 189 -11.33 -21.22 -3.19
C GLY A 189 -12.44 -21.81 -2.32
N ARG A 190 -13.51 -22.29 -2.97
CA ARG A 190 -14.65 -22.91 -2.31
C ARG A 190 -14.38 -24.31 -1.76
N THR A 191 -13.70 -25.17 -2.54
CA THR A 191 -13.55 -26.59 -2.16
C THR A 191 -12.13 -27.00 -1.78
N GLY A 192 -11.14 -26.12 -1.94
CA GLY A 192 -9.72 -26.45 -1.79
C GLY A 192 -9.19 -27.49 -2.79
N ARG A 193 -9.92 -27.74 -3.88
CA ARG A 193 -9.52 -28.78 -4.86
C ARG A 193 -8.54 -28.18 -5.85
N LEU A 194 -7.45 -28.89 -6.14
CA LEU A 194 -6.53 -28.51 -7.20
C LEU A 194 -7.26 -28.45 -8.55
N LEU A 195 -7.23 -27.27 -9.18
CA LEU A 195 -7.75 -27.02 -10.51
C LEU A 195 -6.64 -27.16 -11.55
N ARG A 196 -5.47 -26.60 -11.26
CA ARG A 196 -4.33 -26.59 -12.18
C ARG A 196 -2.99 -26.51 -11.46
N ARG A 197 -1.98 -27.09 -12.08
CA ARG A 197 -0.56 -26.89 -11.75
C ARG A 197 0.17 -26.42 -13.00
N LEU A 198 1.06 -25.45 -12.84
CA LEU A 198 1.99 -24.97 -13.87
C LEU A 198 3.40 -25.09 -13.31
N ASP A 199 4.34 -25.53 -14.13
CA ASP A 199 5.71 -25.84 -13.72
C ASP A 199 6.72 -24.98 -14.50
N GLY A 200 7.80 -24.58 -13.82
CA GLY A 200 8.97 -24.01 -14.47
C GLY A 200 9.64 -25.01 -15.40
N GLN A 201 10.29 -24.50 -16.45
CA GLN A 201 10.80 -25.33 -17.55
C GLN A 201 12.29 -25.64 -17.45
N GLN A 202 13.03 -24.89 -16.63
CA GLN A 202 14.47 -25.07 -16.43
C GLN A 202 14.83 -25.01 -14.94
N ALA A 203 15.92 -25.68 -14.58
CA ALA A 203 16.44 -25.63 -13.22
C ALA A 203 16.86 -24.19 -12.85
N GLY A 204 16.50 -23.76 -11.65
CA GLY A 204 16.76 -22.40 -11.15
C GLY A 204 15.91 -21.31 -11.81
N ASP A 205 14.83 -21.65 -12.54
CA ASP A 205 13.90 -20.62 -13.07
C ASP A 205 13.23 -19.85 -11.92
N HIS A 206 13.06 -20.47 -10.75
CA HIS A 206 12.29 -19.93 -9.61
C HIS A 206 10.87 -19.54 -10.01
N PHE A 207 10.24 -20.35 -10.84
CA PHE A 207 8.88 -20.10 -11.34
C PHE A 207 7.85 -20.12 -10.21
N GLY A 208 7.02 -19.08 -10.14
CA GLY A 208 6.10 -18.90 -9.01
C GLY A 208 6.66 -18.04 -7.88
N TYR A 209 7.75 -17.30 -8.12
CA TYR A 209 8.31 -16.37 -7.15
C TYR A 209 7.33 -15.23 -6.82
N ALA A 210 6.60 -14.76 -7.83
CA ALA A 210 5.53 -13.78 -7.72
C ALA A 210 4.35 -14.22 -8.59
N VAL A 211 3.12 -13.97 -8.14
CA VAL A 211 1.89 -14.33 -8.86
C VAL A 211 0.88 -13.18 -8.78
N ALA A 212 0.08 -13.01 -9.84
CA ALA A 212 -1.02 -12.06 -9.84
C ALA A 212 -2.12 -12.48 -10.83
N ASN A 213 -3.33 -11.97 -10.59
CA ASN A 213 -4.41 -12.02 -11.57
C ASN A 213 -4.13 -11.05 -12.72
N ALA A 214 -4.25 -11.50 -13.96
CA ALA A 214 -4.13 -10.66 -15.17
C ALA A 214 -5.48 -10.28 -15.78
N GLY A 215 -6.61 -10.69 -15.20
CA GLY A 215 -7.91 -10.66 -15.85
C GLY A 215 -7.99 -11.65 -17.03
N ASP A 216 -9.07 -11.62 -17.80
CA ASP A 216 -9.24 -12.48 -18.97
C ASP A 216 -8.38 -11.98 -20.14
N GLN A 217 -7.35 -12.73 -20.50
CA GLN A 217 -6.35 -12.35 -21.49
C GLN A 217 -6.46 -13.11 -22.80
N ASP A 218 -7.31 -14.13 -22.90
CA ASP A 218 -7.57 -14.83 -24.16
C ASP A 218 -9.02 -14.71 -24.66
N GLY A 219 -9.88 -14.04 -23.89
CA GLY A 219 -11.27 -13.71 -24.23
C GLY A 219 -12.23 -14.87 -24.02
N ASP A 220 -11.87 -15.85 -23.19
CA ASP A 220 -12.70 -17.01 -22.90
C ASP A 220 -13.65 -16.82 -21.70
N GLY A 221 -13.56 -15.67 -21.02
CA GLY A 221 -14.35 -15.30 -19.86
C GLY A 221 -13.82 -15.82 -18.53
N ILE A 222 -12.66 -16.48 -18.51
CA ILE A 222 -11.99 -16.99 -17.31
C ILE A 222 -10.76 -16.11 -17.04
N PRO A 223 -10.55 -15.62 -15.80
CA PRO A 223 -9.36 -14.83 -15.48
C PRO A 223 -8.06 -15.64 -15.58
N ASP A 224 -7.03 -15.03 -16.14
CA ASP A 224 -5.72 -15.60 -16.41
C ASP A 224 -4.66 -15.16 -15.39
N GLN A 225 -3.55 -15.90 -15.32
CA GLN A 225 -2.58 -15.74 -14.24
C GLN A 225 -1.22 -15.30 -14.76
N VAL A 226 -0.63 -14.31 -14.09
CA VAL A 226 0.75 -13.87 -14.26
C VAL A 226 1.64 -14.64 -13.29
N VAL A 227 2.77 -15.12 -13.78
CA VAL A 227 3.77 -15.83 -12.98
C VAL A 227 5.17 -15.28 -13.27
N GLY A 228 5.85 -14.86 -12.21
CA GLY A 228 7.24 -14.43 -12.24
C GLY A 228 8.22 -15.58 -12.03
N ALA A 229 9.35 -15.52 -12.74
CA ALA A 229 10.45 -16.46 -12.68
C ALA A 229 11.79 -15.69 -12.78
N PRO A 230 12.21 -14.98 -11.72
CA PRO A 230 13.35 -14.07 -11.75
C PRO A 230 14.69 -14.77 -11.96
N GLY A 231 14.81 -16.06 -11.58
CA GLY A 231 16.02 -16.87 -11.82
C GLY A 231 16.17 -17.36 -13.26
N ALA A 232 15.14 -17.17 -14.09
CA ALA A 232 15.11 -17.70 -15.44
C ALA A 232 16.29 -17.22 -16.31
N SER A 233 16.95 -18.19 -16.94
CA SER A 233 18.01 -17.94 -17.92
C SER A 233 17.47 -18.16 -19.34
N ARG A 234 17.62 -17.17 -20.23
CA ARG A 234 17.05 -17.21 -21.58
C ARG A 234 18.04 -16.76 -22.63
N PHE A 235 18.13 -17.51 -23.73
CA PHE A 235 18.99 -17.23 -24.89
C PHE A 235 20.46 -16.89 -24.54
N GLY A 236 21.02 -17.53 -23.51
CA GLY A 236 22.40 -17.32 -23.07
C GLY A 236 22.60 -16.14 -22.10
N ARG A 237 21.54 -15.46 -21.69
CA ARG A 237 21.54 -14.49 -20.60
C ARG A 237 21.21 -15.23 -19.31
N SER A 238 22.16 -15.30 -18.39
CA SER A 238 21.96 -15.92 -17.07
C SER A 238 21.10 -15.01 -16.20
N GLU A 239 20.10 -15.58 -15.53
CA GLU A 239 19.27 -14.87 -14.54
C GLU A 239 18.72 -13.53 -15.08
N CYS A 240 18.35 -13.50 -16.37
CA CYS A 240 17.66 -12.34 -16.93
C CYS A 240 16.23 -12.22 -16.35
N GLY A 241 15.69 -13.32 -15.84
CA GLY A 241 14.33 -13.41 -15.38
C GLY A 241 13.31 -13.41 -16.52
N MET A 242 12.10 -13.79 -16.19
CA MET A 242 10.94 -13.71 -17.08
C MET A 242 9.64 -13.56 -16.30
N VAL A 243 8.61 -13.10 -17.00
CA VAL A 243 7.22 -13.15 -16.58
C VAL A 243 6.39 -13.78 -17.68
N SER A 244 5.52 -14.72 -17.30
CA SER A 244 4.63 -15.42 -18.22
C SER A 244 3.18 -15.29 -17.78
N VAL A 245 2.26 -15.18 -18.74
CA VAL A 245 0.81 -15.17 -18.54
C VAL A 245 0.24 -16.47 -19.08
N TYR A 246 -0.54 -17.17 -18.27
CA TYR A 246 -1.14 -18.46 -18.61
C TYR A 246 -2.66 -18.39 -18.57
N SER A 247 -3.27 -19.00 -19.59
CA SER A 247 -4.69 -19.26 -19.65
C SER A 247 -5.09 -20.18 -18.50
N SER A 248 -5.94 -19.73 -17.57
CA SER A 248 -6.35 -20.60 -16.44
C SER A 248 -7.22 -21.76 -16.90
N ALA A 249 -8.00 -21.56 -17.96
CA ALA A 249 -8.87 -22.56 -18.54
C ALA A 249 -8.10 -23.70 -19.23
N THR A 250 -7.04 -23.36 -19.97
CA THR A 250 -6.30 -24.34 -20.79
C THR A 250 -4.95 -24.74 -20.20
N GLY A 251 -4.33 -23.86 -19.42
CA GLY A 251 -2.94 -23.96 -18.95
C GLY A 251 -1.91 -23.63 -20.02
N LEU A 252 -2.35 -23.07 -21.15
CA LEU A 252 -1.44 -22.65 -22.21
C LEU A 252 -0.86 -21.28 -21.91
N GLU A 253 0.41 -21.11 -22.25
CA GLU A 253 1.07 -19.81 -22.20
C GLU A 253 0.48 -18.88 -23.26
N ILE A 254 -0.04 -17.73 -22.82
CA ILE A 254 -0.57 -16.67 -23.67
C ILE A 254 0.57 -15.75 -24.11
N PHE A 255 1.44 -15.41 -23.15
CA PHE A 255 2.46 -14.39 -23.31
C PHE A 255 3.63 -14.62 -22.37
N THR A 256 4.83 -14.22 -22.80
CA THR A 256 6.03 -14.18 -21.97
C THR A 256 6.88 -12.97 -22.32
N VAL A 257 7.40 -12.30 -21.30
CA VAL A 257 8.47 -11.29 -21.39
C VAL A 257 9.70 -11.82 -20.69
N GLU A 258 10.87 -11.56 -21.27
CA GLU A 258 12.15 -11.93 -20.70
C GLU A 258 12.97 -10.67 -20.40
N GLY A 259 13.82 -10.73 -19.37
CA GLY A 259 14.79 -9.68 -19.11
C GLY A 259 15.72 -9.45 -20.30
N SER A 260 16.15 -8.21 -20.45
CA SER A 260 16.93 -7.78 -21.62
C SER A 260 18.40 -8.21 -21.50
N HIS A 261 18.93 -8.23 -20.29
CA HIS A 261 20.32 -8.54 -19.96
C HIS A 261 20.42 -9.59 -18.85
N ALA A 262 21.63 -10.14 -18.70
CA ALA A 262 21.91 -11.09 -17.63
C ALA A 262 21.88 -10.37 -16.27
N GLY A 263 21.26 -10.99 -15.27
CA GLY A 263 21.13 -10.42 -13.93
C GLY A 263 19.94 -9.47 -13.74
N ASP A 264 19.19 -9.12 -14.80
CA ASP A 264 18.03 -8.20 -14.69
C ASP A 264 17.00 -8.67 -13.64
N ALA A 265 16.86 -9.98 -13.44
CA ALA A 265 15.91 -10.62 -12.53
C ALA A 265 14.45 -10.14 -12.74
N LEU A 266 14.03 -10.02 -14.00
CA LEU A 266 12.66 -9.63 -14.36
C LEU A 266 11.65 -10.64 -13.76
N GLY A 267 10.58 -10.13 -13.15
CA GLY A 267 9.53 -10.96 -12.56
C GLY A 267 9.71 -11.25 -11.07
N ILE A 268 10.54 -10.46 -10.39
CA ILE A 268 10.69 -10.52 -8.92
C ILE A 268 9.40 -10.10 -8.19
N SER A 269 8.61 -9.24 -8.82
CA SER A 269 7.30 -8.77 -8.35
C SER A 269 6.40 -8.51 -9.55
N VAL A 270 5.10 -8.75 -9.39
CA VAL A 270 4.09 -8.56 -10.45
C VAL A 270 2.79 -8.00 -9.88
N ALA A 271 2.09 -7.18 -10.66
CA ALA A 271 0.73 -6.73 -10.35
C ALA A 271 -0.11 -6.64 -11.64
N GLY A 272 -1.40 -6.95 -11.54
CA GLY A 272 -2.36 -6.81 -12.62
C GLY A 272 -2.98 -5.41 -12.68
N PHE A 273 -3.26 -4.95 -13.89
CA PHE A 273 -3.95 -3.69 -14.16
C PHE A 273 -5.18 -3.95 -15.03
N SER A 274 -6.18 -3.08 -14.89
CA SER A 274 -7.28 -3.00 -15.85
C SER A 274 -6.81 -2.43 -17.19
N ASP A 275 -7.59 -2.68 -18.25
CA ASP A 275 -7.29 -2.25 -19.63
C ASP A 275 -7.08 -0.74 -19.74
N ARG A 276 -5.81 -0.37 -19.80
CA ARG A 276 -5.28 0.99 -19.72
C ARG A 276 -5.17 1.62 -21.09
N ASP A 277 -4.78 0.84 -22.11
CA ASP A 277 -4.61 1.33 -23.48
C ASP A 277 -5.89 1.20 -24.35
N GLY A 278 -6.95 0.59 -23.81
CA GLY A 278 -8.27 0.50 -24.41
C GLY A 278 -8.37 -0.59 -25.48
N ASP A 279 -7.49 -1.58 -25.44
CA ASP A 279 -7.43 -2.67 -26.41
C ASP A 279 -8.30 -3.89 -26.03
N GLY A 280 -8.93 -3.84 -24.86
CA GLY A 280 -9.79 -4.87 -24.30
C GLY A 280 -9.07 -5.90 -23.43
N ARG A 281 -7.77 -5.72 -23.15
CA ARG A 281 -6.97 -6.59 -22.30
C ARG A 281 -6.30 -5.78 -21.19
N GLY A 282 -6.29 -6.32 -19.98
CA GLY A 282 -5.53 -5.72 -18.88
C GLY A 282 -4.02 -5.76 -19.10
N GLU A 283 -3.31 -4.86 -18.43
CA GLU A 283 -1.85 -4.78 -18.42
C GLU A 283 -1.23 -5.45 -17.21
N ILE A 284 0.09 -5.59 -17.23
CA ILE A 284 0.85 -6.09 -16.09
C ILE A 284 1.98 -5.13 -15.74
N LEU A 285 2.18 -4.90 -14.46
CA LEU A 285 3.34 -4.21 -13.91
C LEU A 285 4.33 -5.24 -13.39
N VAL A 286 5.60 -5.10 -13.77
CA VAL A 286 6.64 -6.08 -13.46
C VAL A 286 7.88 -5.40 -12.91
N GLY A 287 8.36 -5.84 -11.74
CA GLY A 287 9.63 -5.43 -11.17
C GLY A 287 10.83 -6.22 -11.70
N ALA A 288 11.99 -5.56 -11.76
CA ALA A 288 13.27 -6.15 -12.13
C ALA A 288 14.41 -5.46 -11.37
N VAL A 289 14.85 -6.05 -10.27
CA VAL A 289 15.77 -5.38 -9.32
C VAL A 289 17.21 -5.27 -9.81
N GLY A 290 17.63 -6.12 -10.75
CA GLY A 290 19.01 -6.14 -11.25
C GLY A 290 19.23 -5.36 -12.55
N VAL A 291 18.25 -4.55 -12.98
CA VAL A 291 18.40 -3.74 -14.19
C VAL A 291 19.43 -2.65 -13.95
N ASP A 292 20.48 -2.65 -14.78
CA ASP A 292 21.44 -1.55 -14.89
C ASP A 292 20.80 -0.36 -15.60
N HIS A 293 20.99 0.85 -15.07
CA HIS A 293 20.51 2.07 -15.72
C HIS A 293 21.52 3.20 -15.64
N SER A 294 21.78 3.83 -16.80
CA SER A 294 22.79 4.89 -16.93
C SER A 294 24.18 4.45 -16.45
N SER A 295 24.68 5.00 -15.34
CA SER A 295 25.96 4.63 -14.72
C SER A 295 25.79 3.82 -13.43
N TRP A 296 24.56 3.48 -13.05
CA TRP A 296 24.25 2.74 -11.83
C TRP A 296 24.08 1.26 -12.15
N VAL A 297 24.83 0.44 -11.41
CA VAL A 297 24.72 -1.02 -11.45
C VAL A 297 23.56 -1.44 -10.56
N ASP A 298 22.75 -2.39 -11.01
CA ASP A 298 21.57 -2.90 -10.29
C ASP A 298 20.67 -1.76 -9.79
N ALA A 299 20.42 -0.78 -10.66
CA ALA A 299 19.58 0.37 -10.31
C ALA A 299 18.15 -0.10 -10.00
N GLY A 300 17.71 -1.14 -10.70
CA GLY A 300 16.36 -1.68 -10.63
C GLY A 300 15.41 -0.96 -11.60
N ALA A 301 14.32 -1.64 -11.96
CA ALA A 301 13.30 -1.11 -12.86
C ALA A 301 11.91 -1.67 -12.55
N ALA A 302 10.90 -0.94 -13.00
CA ALA A 302 9.51 -1.38 -13.07
C ALA A 302 8.95 -1.08 -14.47
N PHE A 303 8.27 -2.06 -15.06
CA PHE A 303 7.77 -2.01 -16.42
C PHE A 303 6.27 -2.28 -16.46
N LEU A 304 5.49 -1.37 -17.05
CA LEU A 304 4.08 -1.61 -17.35
C LEU A 304 3.98 -2.14 -18.79
N TYR A 305 3.54 -3.38 -18.97
CA TYR A 305 3.43 -4.04 -20.27
C TYR A 305 1.99 -4.15 -20.75
N SER A 306 1.76 -3.79 -22.02
CA SER A 306 0.55 -4.16 -22.75
C SER A 306 0.66 -5.59 -23.25
N LEU A 307 -0.31 -6.44 -22.87
CA LEU A 307 -0.32 -7.86 -23.18
C LEU A 307 -0.69 -8.15 -24.64
N GLN A 308 -1.43 -7.23 -25.29
CA GLN A 308 -1.71 -7.31 -26.72
C GLN A 308 -0.50 -6.91 -27.56
N SER A 309 0.07 -5.74 -27.29
CA SER A 309 1.18 -5.18 -28.08
C SER A 309 2.53 -5.82 -27.74
N ARG A 310 2.63 -6.47 -26.57
CA ARG A 310 3.84 -7.10 -26.03
C ARG A 310 4.97 -6.11 -25.81
N SER A 311 4.61 -4.86 -25.53
CA SER A 311 5.54 -3.76 -25.39
C SER A 311 5.33 -3.05 -24.06
N ALA A 312 6.42 -2.52 -23.50
CA ALA A 312 6.31 -1.70 -22.31
C ALA A 312 5.67 -0.35 -22.69
N LEU A 313 4.52 -0.06 -22.08
CA LEU A 313 3.85 1.24 -22.14
C LEU A 313 4.61 2.27 -21.31
N GLN A 314 5.15 1.84 -20.16
CA GLN A 314 5.98 2.67 -19.28
C GLN A 314 7.19 1.90 -18.79
N MET A 315 8.29 2.63 -18.58
CA MET A 315 9.53 2.11 -18.00
C MET A 315 10.03 3.08 -16.94
N HIS A 316 10.09 2.63 -15.70
CA HIS A 316 10.58 3.40 -14.56
C HIS A 316 11.87 2.77 -14.05
N PHE A 317 12.88 3.59 -13.78
CA PHE A 317 14.20 3.12 -13.36
C PHE A 317 14.58 3.70 -12.01
N GLY A 318 15.25 2.87 -11.21
CA GLY A 318 15.81 3.30 -9.93
C GLY A 318 16.85 4.41 -10.10
N ARG A 319 17.00 5.22 -9.05
CA ARG A 319 17.81 6.45 -9.06
C ARG A 319 19.13 6.30 -8.32
N SER A 320 19.45 5.09 -7.88
CA SER A 320 20.62 4.73 -7.10
C SER A 320 21.03 3.29 -7.41
N ALA A 321 22.33 3.01 -7.33
CA ALA A 321 22.87 1.66 -7.53
C ALA A 321 22.48 0.75 -6.36
N GLY A 322 22.04 -0.47 -6.64
CA GLY A 322 21.63 -1.45 -5.63
C GLY A 322 20.42 -1.02 -4.80
N SER A 323 19.57 -0.11 -5.32
CA SER A 323 18.45 0.46 -4.56
C SER A 323 17.32 -0.54 -4.28
N GLY A 324 17.29 -1.65 -5.02
CA GLY A 324 16.17 -2.59 -5.00
C GLY A 324 14.90 -2.01 -5.62
N PHE A 325 14.99 -1.00 -6.49
CA PHE A 325 13.82 -0.47 -7.18
C PHE A 325 13.13 -1.57 -7.99
N GLY A 326 11.83 -1.77 -7.73
CA GLY A 326 11.05 -2.87 -8.29
C GLY A 326 10.98 -4.11 -7.39
N THR A 327 11.51 -4.08 -6.15
CA THR A 327 11.30 -5.17 -5.18
C THR A 327 9.81 -5.38 -4.92
N ALA A 328 9.04 -4.31 -4.79
CA ALA A 328 7.59 -4.33 -4.72
C ALA A 328 7.01 -3.45 -5.83
N VAL A 329 5.94 -3.95 -6.45
CA VAL A 329 5.13 -3.19 -7.40
C VAL A 329 3.67 -3.44 -7.07
N ALA A 330 2.84 -2.40 -7.19
CA ALA A 330 1.41 -2.52 -6.92
C ALA A 330 0.58 -1.62 -7.85
N ASN A 331 -0.61 -2.10 -8.18
CA ASN A 331 -1.70 -1.25 -8.64
C ASN A 331 -2.28 -0.56 -7.42
N ILE A 332 -2.07 0.76 -7.30
CA ILE A 332 -2.53 1.55 -6.15
C ILE A 332 -3.92 2.17 -6.41
N GLY A 333 -4.54 1.86 -7.55
CA GLY A 333 -5.76 2.48 -8.05
C GLY A 333 -5.53 3.94 -8.46
N ASP A 334 -6.61 4.64 -8.79
CA ASP A 334 -6.58 6.05 -9.16
C ASP A 334 -6.44 6.93 -7.91
N VAL A 335 -5.20 7.32 -7.60
CA VAL A 335 -4.86 8.10 -6.40
C VAL A 335 -4.81 9.61 -6.69
N ASP A 336 -4.63 10.01 -7.95
CA ASP A 336 -4.65 11.43 -8.34
C ASP A 336 -6.00 11.92 -8.89
N GLY A 337 -6.93 11.01 -9.16
CA GLY A 337 -8.29 11.26 -9.63
C GLY A 337 -8.40 11.53 -11.12
N ASP A 338 -7.44 11.08 -11.93
CA ASP A 338 -7.42 11.30 -13.38
C ASP A 338 -8.24 10.28 -14.19
N GLY A 339 -8.77 9.25 -13.52
CA GLY A 339 -9.57 8.17 -14.10
C GLY A 339 -8.77 6.96 -14.55
N PHE A 340 -7.46 6.91 -14.30
CA PHE A 340 -6.60 5.77 -14.59
C PHE A 340 -5.96 5.22 -13.31
N GLU A 341 -5.74 3.91 -13.29
CA GLU A 341 -5.06 3.26 -12.17
C GLU A 341 -3.58 3.61 -12.15
N ASP A 342 -3.08 4.04 -11.00
CA ASP A 342 -1.70 4.48 -10.78
C ASP A 342 -0.79 3.33 -10.32
N LEU A 343 0.52 3.57 -10.42
CA LEU A 343 1.55 2.58 -10.14
C LEU A 343 2.32 2.94 -8.88
N GLY A 344 2.46 1.99 -7.96
CA GLY A 344 3.38 2.12 -6.84
C GLY A 344 4.60 1.21 -6.99
N VAL A 345 5.79 1.70 -6.65
CA VAL A 345 7.05 0.97 -6.76
C VAL A 345 7.93 1.20 -5.53
N GLY A 346 8.41 0.11 -4.94
CA GLY A 346 9.31 0.09 -3.80
C GLY A 346 10.77 -0.01 -4.18
N ALA A 347 11.64 0.66 -3.41
CA ALA A 347 13.10 0.57 -3.49
C ALA A 347 13.69 0.45 -2.07
N PRO A 348 13.49 -0.68 -1.36
CA PRO A 348 13.73 -0.78 0.07
C PRO A 348 15.21 -0.70 0.47
N LEU A 349 16.14 -0.84 -0.47
CA LEU A 349 17.57 -0.76 -0.21
C LEU A 349 18.15 0.60 -0.60
N GLU A 350 17.32 1.53 -1.08
CA GLU A 350 17.77 2.86 -1.49
C GLU A 350 18.44 3.60 -0.32
N ASP A 351 19.65 4.08 -0.61
CA ASP A 351 20.42 4.95 0.27
C ASP A 351 19.94 6.40 0.10
N GLY A 352 19.44 6.98 1.19
CA GLY A 352 19.11 8.40 1.29
C GLY A 352 20.05 9.13 2.25
N SER A 353 19.50 9.92 3.17
CA SER A 353 20.25 10.43 4.34
C SER A 353 20.63 9.33 5.35
N ILE A 354 20.11 8.12 5.15
CA ILE A 354 20.34 6.91 5.92
C ILE A 354 20.67 5.74 4.97
N THR A 355 21.62 4.89 5.37
CA THR A 355 21.98 3.66 4.63
C THR A 355 20.80 2.68 4.65
N SER A 356 20.38 2.20 3.47
CA SER A 356 19.25 1.30 3.26
C SER A 356 17.98 1.79 3.99
N GLY A 357 17.73 3.10 3.92
CA GLY A 357 16.52 3.70 4.43
C GLY A 357 15.28 3.24 3.67
N GLY A 358 15.47 2.94 2.39
CA GLY A 358 14.43 2.57 1.46
C GLY A 358 13.70 3.79 0.89
N ALA A 359 13.04 3.61 -0.23
CA ALA A 359 12.22 4.62 -0.89
C ALA A 359 10.94 3.99 -1.45
N ALA A 360 9.91 4.83 -1.62
CA ALA A 360 8.71 4.47 -2.35
C ALA A 360 8.37 5.56 -3.37
N TYR A 361 7.87 5.13 -4.51
CA TYR A 361 7.57 5.96 -5.66
C TYR A 361 6.16 5.65 -6.15
N LEU A 362 5.34 6.67 -6.37
CA LEU A 362 4.02 6.57 -6.99
C LEU A 362 4.08 7.31 -8.32
N PHE A 363 3.64 6.65 -9.39
CA PHE A 363 3.63 7.16 -10.75
C PHE A 363 2.20 7.20 -11.28
N SER A 364 1.87 8.24 -12.03
CA SER A 364 0.60 8.35 -12.72
C SER A 364 0.48 7.19 -13.71
N GLY A 365 -0.63 6.48 -13.57
CA GLY A 365 -1.12 5.52 -14.53
C GLY A 365 -1.11 6.14 -15.91
N TYR A 366 -1.66 7.35 -16.04
CA TYR A 366 -1.93 8.04 -17.30
C TYR A 366 -0.70 8.34 -18.17
N ASP A 367 0.31 8.99 -17.60
CA ASP A 367 1.47 9.49 -18.36
C ASP A 367 2.84 9.08 -17.80
N GLY A 368 2.85 8.35 -16.68
CA GLY A 368 4.07 7.93 -16.00
C GLY A 368 4.77 9.05 -15.24
N SER A 369 4.14 10.22 -15.06
CA SER A 369 4.66 11.28 -14.21
C SER A 369 4.74 10.84 -12.76
N ILE A 370 5.60 11.48 -11.97
CA ILE A 370 5.74 11.14 -10.55
C ILE A 370 4.69 11.88 -9.75
N LEU A 371 3.83 11.14 -9.06
CA LEU A 371 2.83 11.64 -8.12
C LEU A 371 3.44 11.81 -6.74
N TYR A 372 4.31 10.88 -6.34
CA TYR A 372 5.00 10.90 -5.06
C TYR A 372 6.36 10.20 -5.16
N ALA A 373 7.36 10.71 -4.48
CA ALA A 373 8.65 10.06 -4.34
C ALA A 373 9.30 10.47 -3.02
N ARG A 374 9.62 9.50 -2.17
CA ARG A 374 10.28 9.77 -0.89
C ARG A 374 11.26 8.68 -0.51
N SER A 375 12.45 9.11 -0.11
CA SER A 375 13.50 8.24 0.43
C SER A 375 13.63 8.47 1.94
N GLY A 376 13.79 7.37 2.70
CA GLY A 376 14.05 7.36 4.14
C GLY A 376 12.81 7.18 5.03
N GLY A 377 12.94 6.35 6.07
CA GLY A 377 11.94 6.15 7.12
C GLY A 377 11.70 7.44 7.92
N PHE A 378 10.44 7.71 8.26
CA PHE A 378 10.02 8.95 8.93
C PHE A 378 10.47 9.04 10.39
N VAL A 379 10.85 7.92 11.03
CA VAL A 379 11.21 7.89 12.45
C VAL A 379 12.72 7.71 12.64
N GLY A 380 13.38 8.76 13.11
CA GLY A 380 14.63 8.65 13.86
C GLY A 380 15.85 8.12 13.09
N ASN A 381 16.13 8.61 11.88
CA ASN A 381 17.47 8.65 11.26
C ASN A 381 18.37 7.41 11.51
N ARG A 382 17.87 6.21 11.20
CA ARG A 382 18.59 4.93 11.41
C ARG A 382 18.71 4.13 10.12
N THR A 383 19.74 3.29 10.05
CA THR A 383 20.05 2.49 8.86
C THR A 383 19.16 1.24 8.79
N HIS A 384 18.86 0.77 7.58
CA HIS A 384 18.11 -0.47 7.28
C HIS A 384 16.61 -0.46 7.62
N SER A 385 15.94 0.70 7.57
CA SER A 385 14.48 0.78 7.76
C SER A 385 13.67 0.06 6.68
N ARG A 386 14.20 -0.05 5.45
CA ARG A 386 13.54 -0.72 4.32
C ARG A 386 12.17 -0.13 3.97
N PHE A 387 12.05 1.20 3.94
CA PHE A 387 10.85 1.89 3.49
C PHE A 387 10.52 1.51 2.03
N GLY A 388 9.25 1.23 1.73
CA GLY A 388 8.86 0.73 0.41
C GLY A 388 9.23 -0.74 0.20
N HIS A 389 9.31 -1.54 1.28
CA HIS A 389 9.51 -2.99 1.16
C HIS A 389 8.31 -3.65 0.48
N ASP A 390 7.12 -3.20 0.84
CA ASP A 390 5.88 -3.54 0.16
C ASP A 390 4.95 -2.31 0.18
N LEU A 391 3.93 -2.30 -0.66
CA LEU A 391 2.97 -1.22 -0.76
C LEU A 391 1.67 -1.68 -1.41
N THR A 392 0.55 -1.07 -1.02
CA THR A 392 -0.76 -1.38 -1.61
C THR A 392 -1.64 -0.13 -1.63
N GLY A 393 -2.48 -0.01 -2.66
CA GLY A 393 -3.56 0.97 -2.67
C GLY A 393 -4.64 0.53 -1.69
N VAL A 394 -5.26 1.47 -1.01
CA VAL A 394 -6.41 1.20 -0.13
C VAL A 394 -7.52 2.19 -0.45
N GLY A 395 -8.74 1.87 -0.01
CA GLY A 395 -9.87 2.78 -0.16
C GLY A 395 -9.68 4.12 0.58
N LEU A 396 -10.73 4.94 0.56
CA LEU A 396 -10.73 6.30 1.12
C LEU A 396 -10.50 6.26 2.65
N LEU A 397 -9.30 6.61 3.11
CA LEU A 397 -8.89 6.69 4.52
C LEU A 397 -9.04 8.08 5.12
N ASP A 398 -8.99 9.12 4.30
CA ASP A 398 -9.19 10.51 4.74
C ASP A 398 -10.55 11.09 4.29
N GLY A 399 -11.30 10.33 3.46
CA GLY A 399 -12.62 10.70 2.97
C GLY A 399 -12.60 11.70 1.81
N ASP A 400 -11.45 11.89 1.15
CA ASP A 400 -11.22 12.81 0.03
C ASP A 400 -11.76 12.33 -1.34
N SER A 401 -12.39 11.15 -1.39
CA SER A 401 -12.86 10.49 -2.63
C SER A 401 -11.75 9.98 -3.56
N ARG A 402 -10.49 9.97 -3.13
CA ARG A 402 -9.33 9.37 -3.80
C ARG A 402 -8.77 8.22 -2.96
N ARG A 403 -8.12 7.27 -3.64
CA ARG A 403 -7.48 6.16 -2.93
C ARG A 403 -6.24 6.64 -2.19
N ASP A 404 -6.00 6.05 -1.03
CA ASP A 404 -4.76 6.23 -0.28
C ASP A 404 -3.79 5.09 -0.61
N VAL A 405 -2.52 5.26 -0.23
CA VAL A 405 -1.50 4.22 -0.37
C VAL A 405 -0.92 3.87 0.98
N VAL A 406 -0.84 2.58 1.29
CA VAL A 406 -0.12 2.08 2.47
C VAL A 406 1.23 1.56 2.05
N ILE A 407 2.28 1.94 2.78
CA ILE A 407 3.68 1.53 2.53
C ILE A 407 4.25 0.84 3.76
N GLY A 408 4.88 -0.30 3.53
CA GLY A 408 5.50 -1.17 4.52
C GLY A 408 6.95 -0.81 4.82
N VAL A 409 7.33 -0.89 6.09
CA VAL A 409 8.64 -0.49 6.62
C VAL A 409 9.12 -1.48 7.69
N PRO A 410 9.43 -2.73 7.31
CA PRO A 410 9.70 -3.81 8.25
C PRO A 410 11.01 -3.67 9.04
N GLY A 411 11.84 -2.66 8.74
CA GLY A 411 13.11 -2.44 9.42
C GLY A 411 13.07 -1.40 10.55
N ASP A 412 11.99 -0.63 10.71
CA ASP A 412 11.95 0.50 11.64
C ASP A 412 11.68 0.05 13.11
N PRO A 413 12.56 0.32 14.10
CA PRO A 413 12.25 0.04 15.50
C PRO A 413 11.47 1.19 16.15
N VAL A 414 10.27 0.91 16.66
CA VAL A 414 9.37 1.91 17.26
C VAL A 414 9.90 2.48 18.60
N GLU A 415 10.84 1.83 19.32
CA GLU A 415 11.45 2.41 20.55
C GLU A 415 12.78 1.75 21.00
N TYR A 416 13.77 2.55 21.41
CA TYR A 416 15.01 2.04 22.04
C TYR A 416 14.74 1.69 23.52
N PRO A 417 15.19 0.54 24.06
CA PRO A 417 16.26 -0.34 23.57
C PRO A 417 15.78 -1.57 22.78
N LYS A 418 14.53 -1.62 22.30
CA LYS A 418 13.99 -2.79 21.61
C LYS A 418 14.30 -2.74 20.09
N ARG A 419 14.55 -3.91 19.50
CA ARG A 419 15.00 -4.08 18.10
C ARG A 419 13.81 -4.50 17.21
N GLY A 420 13.60 -3.79 16.10
CA GLY A 420 12.96 -4.25 14.86
C GLY A 420 11.45 -4.53 14.88
N GLU A 421 10.62 -3.54 15.19
CA GLU A 421 9.15 -3.72 15.32
C GLU A 421 8.36 -3.43 14.02
N GLY A 422 8.98 -2.89 12.96
CA GLY A 422 8.32 -2.58 11.69
C GLY A 422 7.24 -1.48 11.79
N ALA A 423 6.74 -1.00 10.65
CA ALA A 423 5.72 0.04 10.58
C ALA A 423 4.99 0.04 9.22
N ILE A 424 3.82 0.66 9.20
CA ILE A 424 3.11 1.05 7.98
C ILE A 424 2.88 2.56 7.94
N TYR A 425 2.82 3.12 6.73
CA TYR A 425 2.57 4.54 6.48
C TYR A 425 1.44 4.69 5.48
N SER A 426 0.43 5.51 5.76
CA SER A 426 -0.61 5.86 4.79
C SER A 426 -0.35 7.22 4.17
N ILE A 427 -0.47 7.32 2.85
CA ILE A 427 -0.37 8.56 2.08
C ILE A 427 -1.72 8.81 1.41
N GLY A 428 -2.38 9.91 1.78
CA GLY A 428 -3.48 10.48 1.00
C GLY A 428 -2.95 11.50 0.02
N LEU A 429 -3.25 11.33 -1.27
CA LEU A 429 -2.82 12.25 -2.32
C LEU A 429 -3.82 13.40 -2.57
N ALA A 430 -4.92 13.50 -1.82
CA ALA A 430 -5.42 14.82 -1.49
C ALA A 430 -4.42 15.49 -0.57
N ASN A 431 -3.90 16.63 -0.98
CA ASN A 431 -3.31 17.52 -0.02
C ASN A 431 -4.45 18.31 0.64
N PRO A 432 -4.92 18.00 1.85
CA PRO A 432 -5.45 19.05 2.68
C PRO A 432 -4.23 19.92 3.02
N TYR A 433 -3.94 20.93 2.19
CA TYR A 433 -2.98 21.98 2.52
C TYR A 433 -3.34 22.74 3.82
N LEU A 434 -4.38 22.28 4.53
CA LEU A 434 -4.93 22.74 5.78
C LEU A 434 -5.19 21.55 6.70
N PHE A 435 -4.40 21.45 7.77
CA PHE A 435 -4.50 20.46 8.82
C PHE A 435 -5.11 21.06 10.08
N VAL A 436 -5.84 20.23 10.82
CA VAL A 436 -6.48 20.63 12.08
C VAL A 436 -6.06 19.66 13.17
N GLU A 437 -5.33 20.13 14.17
CA GLU A 437 -4.80 19.25 15.22
C GLU A 437 -5.88 18.76 16.20
N ASN A 438 -7.00 19.49 16.35
CA ASN A 438 -8.10 19.14 17.25
C ASN A 438 -9.48 19.27 16.58
N ILE A 439 -10.10 18.17 16.16
CA ILE A 439 -11.41 18.22 15.46
C ILE A 439 -12.64 18.37 16.39
N TYR A 440 -12.42 18.36 17.71
CA TYR A 440 -13.46 18.55 18.72
C TYR A 440 -13.08 19.68 19.67
N PHE A 441 -14.08 20.46 20.06
CA PHE A 441 -13.92 21.57 21.00
C PHE A 441 -14.98 21.48 22.10
N SER A 442 -14.56 21.52 23.36
CA SER A 442 -15.45 21.46 24.53
C SER A 442 -15.51 22.81 25.24
N ILE A 443 -16.68 23.18 25.76
CA ILE A 443 -16.86 24.43 26.50
C ILE A 443 -16.36 24.24 27.94
N GLY A 444 -15.07 24.46 28.12
CA GLY A 444 -14.41 24.43 29.42
C GLY A 444 -12.99 24.99 29.33
N GLY A 445 -12.78 26.18 29.90
CA GLY A 445 -11.49 26.89 29.85
C GLY A 445 -11.17 27.49 28.48
N THR A 446 -10.00 28.12 28.36
CA THR A 446 -9.44 28.55 27.07
C THR A 446 -8.80 27.35 26.42
N GLN A 447 -9.31 26.93 25.26
CA GLN A 447 -8.62 25.96 24.41
C GLN A 447 -8.23 26.64 23.09
N VAL A 448 -7.29 26.04 22.37
CA VAL A 448 -6.75 26.55 21.10
C VAL A 448 -6.91 25.47 20.04
N LEU A 449 -7.43 25.87 18.87
CA LEU A 449 -7.42 25.08 17.66
C LEU A 449 -6.24 25.54 16.80
N ASP A 450 -5.35 24.61 16.54
CA ASP A 450 -4.16 24.84 15.74
C ASP A 450 -4.45 24.38 14.30
N LEU A 451 -4.35 25.33 13.38
CA LEU A 451 -4.53 25.14 11.94
C LEU A 451 -3.17 25.25 11.27
N SER A 452 -2.65 24.13 10.81
CA SER A 452 -1.36 24.06 10.13
C SER A 452 -1.57 24.06 8.62
N LEU A 453 -0.79 24.84 7.89
CA LEU A 453 -0.84 24.91 6.43
C LEU A 453 0.46 24.35 5.86
N ASP A 454 0.35 23.44 4.91
CA ASP A 454 1.49 22.86 4.20
C ASP A 454 1.19 22.85 2.70
N PHE A 455 1.40 23.99 2.05
CA PHE A 455 1.27 24.08 0.60
C PHE A 455 2.55 23.54 -0.07
N PRO A 456 2.48 23.08 -1.33
CA PRO A 456 3.65 22.60 -2.04
C PRO A 456 4.70 23.72 -2.16
N ALA A 457 5.98 23.36 -2.26
CA ALA A 457 7.08 24.32 -2.34
C ALA A 457 6.96 25.34 -3.51
N GLU A 458 6.18 25.04 -4.54
CA GLU A 458 5.86 25.97 -5.64
C GLU A 458 4.96 27.16 -5.24
N ASP A 459 4.24 27.05 -4.12
CA ASP A 459 3.47 28.13 -3.50
C ASP A 459 4.25 28.82 -2.37
N ALA A 460 5.50 28.43 -2.11
CA ALA A 460 6.36 29.12 -1.15
C ALA A 460 6.50 30.62 -1.48
N GLY A 461 6.37 31.46 -0.45
CA GLY A 461 6.41 32.92 -0.60
C GLY A 461 5.14 33.56 -1.20
N PHE A 462 4.13 32.78 -1.60
CA PHE A 462 2.81 33.32 -1.95
C PHE A 462 1.96 33.60 -0.72
N PRO A 463 1.03 34.56 -0.79
CA PRO A 463 0.07 34.77 0.27
C PRO A 463 -0.96 33.65 0.31
N TYR A 464 -1.46 33.39 1.52
CA TYR A 464 -2.55 32.46 1.78
C TYR A 464 -3.71 33.18 2.48
N VAL A 465 -4.89 32.57 2.38
CA VAL A 465 -6.07 32.90 3.19
C VAL A 465 -6.77 31.62 3.61
N ILE A 466 -7.21 31.56 4.86
CA ILE A 466 -8.09 30.51 5.38
C ILE A 466 -9.51 31.09 5.41
N LEU A 467 -10.40 30.47 4.67
CA LEU A 467 -11.81 30.79 4.66
C LEU A 467 -12.53 29.95 5.71
N MET A 468 -13.52 30.52 6.39
CA MET A 468 -14.35 29.84 7.37
C MET A 468 -15.83 30.10 7.06
N ALA A 469 -16.63 29.04 7.02
CA ALA A 469 -18.08 29.12 6.80
C ALA A 469 -18.86 28.11 7.65
N PHE A 470 -20.17 28.34 7.81
CA PHE A 470 -21.07 27.43 8.54
C PHE A 470 -21.72 26.34 7.68
N GLU A 471 -21.64 26.47 6.35
CA GLU A 471 -22.26 25.55 5.41
C GLU A 471 -21.21 25.05 4.39
N PRO A 472 -21.13 23.73 4.16
CA PRO A 472 -20.35 23.20 3.04
C PRO A 472 -21.06 23.50 1.71
N GLY A 473 -20.32 23.63 0.62
CA GLY A 473 -20.87 23.86 -0.72
C GLY A 473 -19.85 24.49 -1.66
N LEU A 474 -20.10 24.52 -2.97
CA LEU A 474 -19.15 25.09 -3.93
C LEU A 474 -19.36 26.59 -4.12
N SER A 475 -18.29 27.37 -4.05
CA SER A 475 -18.23 28.78 -4.47
C SER A 475 -16.95 29.05 -5.25
N SER A 476 -16.88 30.16 -5.98
CA SER A 476 -15.62 30.61 -6.56
C SER A 476 -14.97 31.67 -5.68
N PHE A 477 -13.68 31.51 -5.41
CA PHE A 477 -12.84 32.49 -4.73
C PHE A 477 -11.63 32.81 -5.60
N MET A 478 -11.48 34.09 -5.98
CA MET A 478 -10.41 34.55 -6.87
C MET A 478 -10.29 33.74 -8.17
N GLY A 479 -11.41 33.29 -8.72
CA GLY A 479 -11.44 32.48 -9.95
C GLY A 479 -11.12 30.99 -9.76
N LEU A 480 -10.78 30.55 -8.56
CA LEU A 480 -10.61 29.14 -8.19
C LEU A 480 -11.90 28.61 -7.55
N GLU A 481 -12.30 27.37 -7.85
CA GLU A 481 -13.41 26.74 -7.12
C GLU A 481 -12.96 26.30 -5.74
N VAL A 482 -13.76 26.64 -4.73
CA VAL A 482 -13.52 26.31 -3.32
C VAL A 482 -14.74 25.60 -2.75
N GLY A 483 -14.52 24.57 -1.94
CA GLY A 483 -15.56 23.74 -1.33
C GLY A 483 -16.31 24.37 -0.14
N LEU A 484 -16.35 25.71 -0.04
CA LEU A 484 -17.18 26.43 0.93
C LEU A 484 -18.23 27.32 0.27
N LYS A 485 -19.37 27.46 0.93
CA LYS A 485 -20.33 28.51 0.63
C LYS A 485 -19.91 29.79 1.36
N LEU A 486 -19.32 30.74 0.62
CA LEU A 486 -18.79 31.98 1.21
C LEU A 486 -19.88 32.77 1.93
N ASP A 487 -19.70 32.97 3.23
CA ASP A 487 -20.60 33.74 4.08
C ASP A 487 -19.97 35.09 4.51
N THR A 488 -20.68 35.83 5.37
CA THR A 488 -20.19 37.13 5.85
C THR A 488 -18.90 37.00 6.65
N LEU A 489 -18.66 35.85 7.29
CA LEU A 489 -17.45 35.59 8.07
C LEU A 489 -16.25 35.37 7.15
N SER A 490 -16.41 34.51 6.12
CA SER A 490 -15.41 34.28 5.08
C SER A 490 -14.99 35.60 4.42
N LEU A 491 -15.96 36.44 4.03
CA LEU A 491 -15.68 37.73 3.37
C LEU A 491 -14.93 38.70 4.27
N ARG A 492 -15.22 38.72 5.57
CA ARG A 492 -14.50 39.55 6.53
C ARG A 492 -13.06 39.11 6.73
N ILE A 493 -12.81 37.80 6.79
CA ILE A 493 -11.45 37.26 6.90
C ILE A 493 -10.61 37.70 5.69
N VAL A 494 -11.18 37.63 4.48
CA VAL A 494 -10.53 38.09 3.23
C VAL A 494 -10.17 39.59 3.28
N GLN A 495 -10.97 40.40 3.97
CA GLN A 495 -10.72 41.84 4.12
C GLN A 495 -9.72 42.18 5.23
N GLY A 496 -9.20 41.18 5.95
CA GLY A 496 -8.33 41.36 7.11
C GLY A 496 -9.09 41.67 8.40
N ASP A 497 -10.43 41.66 8.37
CA ASP A 497 -11.31 41.95 9.50
C ASP A 497 -11.77 40.67 10.22
N ALA A 498 -10.84 39.72 10.39
CA ALA A 498 -11.10 38.45 11.06
C ALA A 498 -11.63 38.67 12.49
N PRO A 499 -12.50 37.78 13.01
CA PRO A 499 -12.93 37.84 14.40
C PRO A 499 -11.74 37.84 15.35
N THR A 500 -11.87 38.50 16.50
CA THR A 500 -10.80 38.66 17.49
C THR A 500 -10.25 37.35 18.09
N PHE A 501 -10.96 36.24 17.86
CA PHE A 501 -10.60 34.92 18.34
C PHE A 501 -9.97 34.03 17.24
N CYS A 502 -9.87 34.54 16.01
CA CYS A 502 -9.17 33.91 14.89
C CYS A 502 -7.89 34.69 14.61
N HIS A 503 -6.74 34.04 14.66
CA HIS A 503 -5.43 34.65 14.48
C HIS A 503 -4.70 34.05 13.28
N ASN A 504 -4.04 34.90 12.49
CA ASN A 504 -3.21 34.51 11.34
C ASN A 504 -3.96 33.73 10.23
N PHE A 505 -5.26 33.99 10.04
CA PHE A 505 -6.04 33.37 8.95
C PHE A 505 -5.66 33.89 7.55
N TYR A 506 -4.71 34.80 7.45
CA TYR A 506 -4.12 35.26 6.19
C TYR A 506 -2.67 35.66 6.47
N GLY A 507 -1.81 35.47 5.48
CA GLY A 507 -0.38 35.74 5.66
C GLY A 507 0.42 35.33 4.43
N PHE A 508 1.72 35.11 4.61
CA PHE A 508 2.61 34.58 3.59
C PHE A 508 3.09 33.20 4.00
N LEU A 509 3.14 32.28 3.02
CA LEU A 509 3.78 30.99 3.18
C LEU A 509 5.29 31.20 3.30
N ASN A 510 5.93 30.43 4.17
CA ASN A 510 7.38 30.48 4.33
C ASN A 510 8.11 29.85 3.12
N TRP A 511 9.44 29.76 3.19
CA TRP A 511 10.27 29.19 2.10
C TRP A 511 10.02 27.72 1.82
N ASP A 512 9.37 27.02 2.74
CA ASP A 512 9.01 25.61 2.66
C ASP A 512 7.52 25.42 2.32
N GLY A 513 6.78 26.48 1.98
CA GLY A 513 5.34 26.40 1.70
C GLY A 513 4.45 26.29 2.95
N ASN A 514 5.00 26.50 4.13
CA ASN A 514 4.32 26.30 5.40
C ASN A 514 3.79 27.60 6.03
N ALA A 515 2.67 27.49 6.74
CA ALA A 515 2.12 28.56 7.59
C ALA A 515 1.25 28.01 8.73
N PHE A 516 0.82 28.89 9.62
CA PHE A 516 0.06 28.52 10.81
C PHE A 516 -0.97 29.57 11.18
N ALA A 517 -2.15 29.10 11.58
CA ALA A 517 -3.25 29.91 12.08
C ALA A 517 -3.87 29.29 13.34
N GLU A 518 -4.53 30.11 14.15
CA GLU A 518 -5.13 29.65 15.41
C GLU A 518 -6.58 30.11 15.53
N VAL A 519 -7.44 29.24 16.06
CA VAL A 519 -8.74 29.64 16.61
C VAL A 519 -8.70 29.46 18.11
N ARG A 520 -8.74 30.56 18.86
CA ARG A 520 -8.82 30.52 20.33
C ARG A 520 -10.27 30.55 20.74
N THR A 521 -10.64 29.77 21.73
CA THR A 521 -11.99 29.89 22.29
C THR A 521 -12.07 30.97 23.34
N ASP A 522 -12.88 31.96 23.03
CA ASP A 522 -13.41 32.91 24.00
C ASP A 522 -14.77 32.36 24.53
N PRO A 523 -15.15 32.57 25.80
CA PRO A 523 -16.48 32.27 26.34
C PRO A 523 -17.70 32.71 25.50
N VAL A 524 -17.51 33.53 24.46
CA VAL A 524 -18.55 33.95 23.50
C VAL A 524 -18.97 32.85 22.50
N LEU A 525 -18.16 31.80 22.29
CA LEU A 525 -18.47 30.73 21.32
C LEU A 525 -19.54 29.72 21.78
N ASN A 526 -20.04 29.83 23.01
CA ASN A 526 -21.14 29.02 23.54
C ASN A 526 -22.43 29.08 22.69
N HIS A 527 -22.58 30.12 21.87
CA HIS A 527 -23.72 30.30 20.97
C HIS A 527 -23.70 29.36 19.76
N PHE A 528 -22.58 28.69 19.50
CA PHE A 528 -22.38 27.81 18.35
C PHE A 528 -22.37 26.31 18.71
N VAL A 529 -22.76 25.95 19.94
CA VAL A 529 -22.93 24.54 20.36
C VAL A 529 -23.87 23.82 19.40
N GLY A 530 -23.44 22.65 18.90
CA GLY A 530 -24.21 21.85 17.95
C GLY A 530 -24.03 22.25 16.48
N HIS A 531 -23.27 23.32 16.19
CA HIS A 531 -22.89 23.71 14.84
C HIS A 531 -21.48 23.19 14.46
N SER A 532 -21.23 23.11 13.15
CA SER A 532 -19.91 22.83 12.57
C SER A 532 -19.37 24.09 11.91
N PHE A 533 -18.07 24.33 12.09
CA PHE A 533 -17.30 25.29 11.30
C PHE A 533 -16.55 24.53 10.22
N TYR A 534 -16.64 24.99 8.98
CA TYR A 534 -15.92 24.44 7.83
C TYR A 534 -14.81 25.41 7.42
N PHE A 535 -13.66 24.89 7.03
CA PHE A 535 -12.46 25.66 6.72
C PHE A 535 -11.82 25.20 5.40
N VAL A 536 -11.31 26.14 4.62
CA VAL A 536 -10.52 25.88 3.40
C VAL A 536 -9.36 26.87 3.36
N ALA A 537 -8.15 26.40 3.06
CA ALA A 537 -7.01 27.26 2.79
C ALA A 537 -6.87 27.49 1.29
N VAL A 538 -6.51 28.70 0.89
CA VAL A 538 -6.28 29.08 -0.51
C VAL A 538 -4.99 29.87 -0.63
N SER A 539 -4.07 29.40 -1.47
CA SER A 539 -2.92 30.18 -1.94
C SER A 539 -3.37 31.03 -3.14
N TYR A 540 -2.88 32.27 -3.23
CA TYR A 540 -3.28 33.17 -4.31
C TYR A 540 -2.14 34.07 -4.78
N ASP A 541 -2.24 34.57 -6.01
CA ASP A 541 -1.33 35.58 -6.52
C ASP A 541 -1.85 36.99 -6.18
N PRO A 542 -1.12 37.81 -5.41
CA PRO A 542 -1.58 39.13 -5.00
C PRO A 542 -1.58 40.15 -6.14
N LEU A 543 -0.82 39.93 -7.22
CA LEU A 543 -0.77 40.83 -8.37
C LEU A 543 -1.96 40.62 -9.30
N TRP A 544 -2.36 39.37 -9.50
CA TRP A 544 -3.44 38.99 -10.42
C TRP A 544 -4.78 38.74 -9.74
N LEU A 545 -4.80 38.70 -8.39
CA LEU A 545 -5.96 38.35 -7.57
C LEU A 545 -6.62 37.05 -8.04
N SER A 546 -5.77 36.06 -8.37
CA SER A 546 -6.16 34.75 -8.85
C SER A 546 -5.78 33.68 -7.83
N GLY A 547 -6.72 32.80 -7.49
CA GLY A 547 -6.45 31.62 -6.69
C GLY A 547 -5.53 30.67 -7.44
N ARG A 548 -4.55 30.10 -6.73
CA ARG A 548 -3.57 29.17 -7.26
C ARG A 548 -3.94 27.74 -6.89
N ARG A 549 -4.03 27.46 -5.59
CA ARG A 549 -4.45 26.16 -5.04
C ARG A 549 -5.38 26.35 -3.86
N ALA A 550 -6.28 25.38 -3.64
CA ALA A 550 -7.16 25.33 -2.50
C ALA A 550 -7.06 23.97 -1.82
N SER A 551 -7.14 23.95 -0.49
CA SER A 551 -7.26 22.71 0.28
C SER A 551 -8.65 22.10 0.10
N ILE A 552 -8.78 20.82 0.41
CA ILE A 552 -10.08 20.23 0.70
C ILE A 552 -10.68 20.89 1.95
N PRO A 553 -12.01 21.06 2.04
CA PRO A 553 -12.65 21.58 3.24
C PRO A 553 -12.51 20.63 4.42
N CYS A 554 -11.98 21.10 5.55
CA CYS A 554 -12.04 20.40 6.83
C CYS A 554 -13.12 21.02 7.73
N HIS A 555 -13.55 20.32 8.78
CA HIS A 555 -14.57 20.87 9.69
C HIS A 555 -14.34 20.51 11.16
N VAL A 556 -14.81 21.39 12.04
CA VAL A 556 -14.77 21.24 13.50
C VAL A 556 -16.18 21.36 14.05
N LYS A 557 -16.59 20.39 14.88
CA LYS A 557 -17.90 20.39 15.52
C LYS A 557 -17.79 20.84 16.97
N ILE A 558 -18.66 21.77 17.37
CA ILE A 558 -18.70 22.24 18.76
C ILE A 558 -19.62 21.35 19.58
N LEU A 559 -19.06 20.76 20.63
CA LEU A 559 -19.77 19.89 21.56
C LEU A 559 -20.08 20.64 22.87
N PRO A 560 -21.17 20.26 23.57
CA PRO A 560 -21.54 20.83 24.88
C PRO A 560 -20.46 20.69 25.95
#